data_AF-A0AAJ0EB88-F1
#
_entry.id   AF-A0AAJ0EB88-F1
#
_cell.length_a   1.000
_cell.length_b   1.000
_cell.length_c   1.000
_cell.angle_alpha   90.00
_cell.angle_beta   90.00
_cell.angle_gamma   90.00
#
_symmetry.space_group_name_H-M   'P 1'
#
loop_
_entity.id
_entity.type
_entity.pdbx_description
1 polymer ?
#
loop_
_entity_poly.entity_id
_entity_poly.type
_entity_poly.pdbx_seq_one_letter_code
_entity_poly.pdbx_strand_id
1 'polypeptide(L)'
;MQFPTFAVLASIMVAGASAQATYETANYLSVCQQGINLFCSGNTGVCQKGKTDTFDTRATKANEDSCKGLKRGDSCTQTVACV
;
A
#
# COMPACT_ATOMS: atom_id res chain seq x y z
N MET A 1 -31.95 -9.27 38.95
CA MET A 1 -32.12 -8.23 37.90
C MET A 1 -30.85 -8.22 37.07
N GLN A 2 -30.85 -8.88 35.91
CA GLN A 2 -29.70 -8.97 34.99
C GLN A 2 -29.99 -8.08 33.79
N PHE A 3 -29.05 -7.19 33.46
CA PHE A 3 -29.17 -6.14 32.45
C PHE A 3 -29.18 -6.72 31.02
N PRO A 4 -30.00 -6.19 30.08
CA PRO A 4 -29.93 -6.56 28.68
C PRO A 4 -28.87 -5.71 27.97
N THR A 5 -27.87 -6.35 27.35
CA THR A 5 -26.90 -5.64 26.49
C THR A 5 -27.44 -5.60 25.07
N PHE A 6 -27.56 -4.38 24.55
CA PHE A 6 -28.02 -4.03 23.21
C PHE A 6 -27.01 -4.41 22.11
N ALA A 7 -27.59 -4.87 20.98
CA ALA A 7 -27.24 -4.65 19.57
C ALA A 7 -25.76 -4.41 19.17
N VAL A 8 -25.27 -5.24 18.25
CA VAL A 8 -24.24 -4.85 17.29
C VAL A 8 -24.75 -5.14 15.88
N LEU A 9 -25.01 -4.05 15.14
CA LEU A 9 -25.26 -4.03 13.70
C LEU A 9 -24.02 -4.57 12.98
N ALA A 10 -24.15 -5.70 12.29
CA ALA A 10 -23.12 -6.19 11.39
C ALA A 10 -23.19 -5.42 10.07
N SER A 11 -22.13 -4.69 9.79
CA SER A 11 -21.91 -3.75 8.71
C SER A 11 -22.20 -4.32 7.32
N ILE A 12 -22.87 -3.50 6.49
CA ILE A 12 -23.08 -3.74 5.06
C ILE A 12 -21.69 -3.74 4.39
N MET A 13 -21.27 -4.89 3.88
CA MET A 13 -20.09 -4.98 3.02
C MET A 13 -20.45 -4.33 1.68
N VAL A 14 -20.10 -3.06 1.51
CA VAL A 14 -20.07 -2.41 0.20
C VAL A 14 -18.97 -3.10 -0.59
N ALA A 15 -19.35 -4.06 -1.43
CA ALA A 15 -18.50 -4.54 -2.51
C ALA A 15 -18.36 -3.40 -3.52
N GLY A 16 -17.44 -2.48 -3.25
CA GLY A 16 -17.03 -1.45 -4.21
C GLY A 16 -16.52 -2.15 -5.45
N ALA A 17 -17.14 -1.85 -6.60
CA ALA A 17 -16.66 -2.29 -7.90
C ALA A 17 -15.17 -1.95 -8.02
N SER A 18 -14.31 -2.96 -8.05
CA SER A 18 -12.88 -2.77 -8.14
C SER A 18 -12.54 -2.21 -9.51
N ALA A 19 -12.21 -0.91 -9.56
CA ALA A 19 -11.37 -0.39 -10.62
C ALA A 19 -10.11 -1.27 -10.67
N GLN A 20 -9.82 -1.86 -11.83
CA GLN A 20 -8.68 -2.77 -11.98
C GLN A 20 -7.40 -1.95 -11.82
N ALA A 21 -6.80 -1.99 -10.62
CA ALA A 21 -5.55 -1.32 -10.34
C ALA A 21 -4.47 -1.83 -11.30
N THR A 22 -3.83 -0.92 -12.03
CA THR A 22 -2.60 -1.20 -12.77
C THR A 22 -1.40 -1.01 -11.85
N TYR A 23 -0.31 -1.73 -12.05
CA TYR A 23 0.87 -1.60 -11.18
C TYR A 23 2.05 -1.08 -11.97
N GLU A 24 2.70 -0.05 -11.46
CA GLU A 24 3.88 0.57 -12.06
C GLU A 24 5.03 0.56 -11.05
N THR A 25 6.27 0.59 -11.55
CA THR A 25 7.47 0.57 -10.72
C THR A 25 8.37 1.76 -11.00
N ALA A 26 9.09 2.20 -9.97
CA ALA A 26 10.04 3.30 -10.05
C ALA A 26 11.21 3.06 -9.07
N ASN A 27 12.42 3.49 -9.43
CA ASN A 27 13.63 3.26 -8.61
C ASN A 27 14.56 4.48 -8.48
N TYR A 28 14.15 5.67 -8.98
CA TYR A 28 15.04 6.82 -9.12
C TYR A 28 15.17 7.68 -7.86
N LEU A 29 14.16 7.71 -6.99
CA LEU A 29 14.22 8.37 -5.66
C LEU A 29 13.92 7.42 -4.50
N SER A 30 13.59 6.16 -4.77
CA SER A 30 13.12 5.24 -3.74
C SER A 30 14.25 4.62 -2.94
N VAL A 31 14.07 4.63 -1.62
CA VAL A 31 14.96 4.03 -0.65
C VAL A 31 14.16 3.25 0.40
N CYS A 32 14.81 2.31 1.07
CA CYS A 32 14.21 1.59 2.18
C CYS A 32 14.03 2.53 3.39
N GLN A 33 12.77 2.86 3.67
CA GLN A 33 12.35 3.73 4.77
C GLN A 33 11.99 2.88 6.00
N GLN A 34 12.14 3.46 7.20
CA GLN A 34 11.77 2.76 8.43
C GLN A 34 10.26 2.85 8.70
N GLY A 35 9.62 1.70 8.88
CA GLY A 35 8.24 1.56 9.34
C GLY A 35 8.09 0.35 10.27
N ILE A 36 6.91 -0.31 10.24
CA ILE A 36 6.70 -1.61 10.89
C ILE A 36 7.65 -2.65 10.29
N ASN A 37 7.72 -2.68 8.96
CA ASN A 37 8.77 -3.31 8.18
C ASN A 37 9.58 -2.23 7.45
N LEU A 38 10.77 -2.56 6.96
CA LEU A 38 11.42 -1.71 5.97
C LEU A 38 10.57 -1.67 4.71
N PHE A 39 10.29 -0.48 4.21
CA PHE A 39 9.37 -0.26 3.10
C PHE A 39 10.03 0.61 2.03
N CYS A 40 9.96 0.15 0.78
CA CYS A 40 10.50 0.91 -0.34
C CYS A 40 9.59 2.08 -0.72
N SER A 41 10.06 3.32 -0.54
CA SER A 41 9.31 4.53 -0.90
C SER A 41 10.23 5.70 -1.23
N GLY A 42 9.71 6.69 -1.95
CA GLY A 42 10.38 7.94 -2.28
C GLY A 42 9.94 8.54 -3.62
N ASN A 43 9.39 7.73 -4.53
CA ASN A 43 8.82 8.22 -5.78
C ASN A 43 7.36 8.65 -5.57
N THR A 44 6.99 9.74 -6.22
CA THR A 44 5.63 10.30 -6.27
C THR A 44 5.27 10.63 -7.72
N GLY A 45 4.01 10.47 -8.09
CA GLY A 45 3.56 10.67 -9.47
C GLY A 45 4.09 9.59 -10.40
N VAL A 46 4.21 8.37 -9.89
CA VAL A 46 4.63 7.20 -10.69
C VAL A 46 3.56 6.90 -11.73
N CYS A 47 2.29 6.95 -11.33
CA CYS A 47 1.18 6.63 -12.20
C CYS A 47 0.95 7.70 -13.28
N GLN A 48 0.69 7.25 -14.50
CA GLN A 48 0.42 8.17 -15.62
C GLN A 48 -0.91 8.92 -15.47
N LYS A 49 -0.98 10.10 -16.11
CA LYS A 49 -2.08 11.09 -16.18
C LYS A 49 -3.44 10.61 -15.64
N GLY A 50 -3.88 11.27 -14.56
CA GLY A 50 -5.22 11.14 -14.00
C GLY A 50 -5.40 9.97 -13.04
N LYS A 51 -4.40 9.08 -12.93
CA LYS A 51 -4.38 8.02 -11.92
C LYS A 51 -3.69 8.47 -10.65
N THR A 52 -4.13 7.92 -9.54
CA THR A 52 -3.58 8.19 -8.21
C THR A 52 -2.60 7.09 -7.82
N ASP A 53 -1.43 7.51 -7.34
CA ASP A 53 -0.48 6.62 -6.67
C ASP A 53 -1.10 6.09 -5.37
N THR A 54 -1.31 4.78 -5.27
CA THR A 54 -1.75 4.12 -4.04
C THR A 54 -0.89 2.91 -3.71
N PHE A 55 -0.87 2.55 -2.43
CA PHE A 55 -0.20 1.35 -1.93
C PHE A 55 -1.24 0.39 -1.40
N ASP A 56 -1.90 -0.34 -2.31
CA ASP A 56 -2.78 -1.43 -1.91
C ASP A 56 -1.98 -2.58 -1.26
N THR A 57 -2.68 -3.64 -0.85
CA THR A 57 -2.02 -4.80 -0.19
C THR A 57 -0.91 -5.41 -1.06
N ARG A 58 -1.07 -5.44 -2.38
CA ARG A 58 -0.09 -6.02 -3.30
C ARG A 58 1.14 -5.12 -3.45
N ALA A 59 0.93 -3.84 -3.71
CA ALA A 59 2.00 -2.86 -3.79
C ALA A 59 2.76 -2.77 -2.46
N THR A 60 2.03 -2.81 -1.33
CA THR A 60 2.62 -2.80 0.01
C THR A 60 3.58 -3.96 0.20
N LYS A 61 3.11 -5.19 -0.07
CA LYS A 61 3.95 -6.38 0.05
C LYS A 61 5.17 -6.34 -0.87
N ALA A 62 5.01 -5.87 -2.11
CA ALA A 62 6.12 -5.75 -3.05
C ALA A 62 7.19 -4.76 -2.56
N ASN A 63 6.79 -3.65 -1.93
CA ASN A 63 7.71 -2.67 -1.38
C ASN A 63 8.43 -3.14 -0.12
N GLU A 64 7.77 -3.95 0.72
CA GLU A 64 8.43 -4.61 1.85
C GLU A 64 9.42 -5.67 1.36
N ASP A 65 9.02 -6.47 0.39
CA ASP A 65 9.86 -7.51 -0.22
C ASP A 65 11.09 -6.90 -0.91
N SER A 66 10.95 -5.72 -1.55
CA SER A 66 12.07 -5.00 -2.16
C SER A 66 13.12 -4.54 -1.15
N CYS A 67 12.81 -4.51 0.15
CA CYS A 67 13.73 -4.12 1.22
C CYS A 67 14.23 -5.30 2.06
N LYS A 68 13.86 -6.54 1.74
CA LYS A 68 14.35 -7.72 2.46
C LYS A 68 15.87 -7.88 2.30
N GLY A 69 16.57 -7.98 3.43
CA GLY A 69 18.03 -8.08 3.46
C GLY A 69 18.77 -6.77 3.19
N LEU A 70 18.05 -5.68 2.92
CA LEU A 70 18.60 -4.34 2.80
C LEU A 70 18.53 -3.59 4.13
N LYS A 71 19.24 -2.47 4.20
CA LYS A 71 19.26 -1.55 5.34
C LYS A 71 18.47 -0.29 5.01
N ARG A 72 18.13 0.48 6.05
CA ARG A 72 17.51 1.79 5.88
C ARG A 72 18.42 2.70 5.03
N GLY A 73 17.84 3.34 4.02
CA GLY A 73 18.54 4.24 3.11
C GLY A 73 19.15 3.56 1.88
N ASP A 74 19.17 2.24 1.83
CA ASP A 74 19.56 1.51 0.61
C ASP A 74 18.52 1.77 -0.49
N SER A 75 19.00 1.88 -1.72
CA SER A 75 18.14 2.01 -2.91
C SER A 75 17.29 0.75 -3.10
N CYS A 76 16.06 0.94 -3.55
CA CYS A 76 15.10 -0.15 -3.74
C CYS A 76 14.15 0.16 -4.91
N THR A 77 13.39 -0.84 -5.38
CA THR A 77 12.39 -0.64 -6.44
C THR A 77 11.01 -0.52 -5.82
N GLN A 78 10.43 0.67 -5.93
CA GLN A 78 9.09 0.96 -5.45
C GLN A 78 8.05 0.46 -6.45
N THR A 79 7.05 -0.25 -5.98
CA THR A 79 5.85 -0.65 -6.70
C THR A 79 4.67 0.19 -6.24
N VAL A 80 3.90 0.74 -7.18
CA VAL A 80 2.74 1.59 -6.92
C VAL A 80 1.54 0.99 -7.65
N ALA A 81 0.39 0.95 -6.98
CA ALA A 81 -0.88 0.67 -7.62
C ALA A 81 -1.46 2.01 -8.16
N CYS A 82 -1.87 1.99 -9.42
CA CYS A 82 -2.40 3.11 -10.15
C CYS A 82 -3.88 2.90 -10.38
N VAL A 83 -4.68 3.71 -9.68
CA VAL A 83 -6.16 3.67 -9.66
C VAL A 83 -6.76 4.95 -10.20
#